data_AF-C4M0M0-F1
#
_entry.id   AF-C4M0M0-F1
#
_cell.length_a   1.000
_cell.length_b   1.000
_cell.length_c   1.000
_cell.angle_alpha   90.00
_cell.angle_beta   90.00
_cell.angle_gamma   90.00
#
_symmetry.space_group_name_H-M   'P 1'
#
loop_
_entity.id
_entity.type
_entity.pdbx_description
1 polymer ?
#
loop_
_entity_poly.entity_id
_entity_poly.type
_entity_poly.pdbx_seq_one_letter_code
_entity_poly.pdbx_strand_id
1 'polypeptide(L)'
;MDTPIQIQKRKEGYKRVIFCSTKVIIINIIVNGILLILYNSITKRNITSIIIISITNGINVIILHWKCTDNKIFSDEPGLYFITKRGLNCLITIVISSIVLGIISFYEYGLLAQYYIENTLIDESVTLMIHCGIYYGLSSSIFYLFLDRLYIPYYSVLPETKSNWIQQTLRQSIITFICNLFIFVFIIFTVKMYYLMMYGFQPIVSRFSFSNIFTLIPIILIYSIFTRLSFNSLSEIMSIELPLEDKFN
;
A
#
# COMPACT_ATOMS: atom_id res chain seq x y z
N MET A 1 4.45 19.04 -29.20
CA MET A 1 3.74 19.95 -28.28
C MET A 1 2.40 19.32 -27.97
N ASP A 2 2.00 19.26 -26.69
CA ASP A 2 0.69 18.72 -26.32
C ASP A 2 -0.43 19.64 -26.86
N THR A 3 -1.51 19.05 -27.35
CA THR A 3 -2.69 19.82 -27.79
C THR A 3 -3.43 20.44 -26.59
N PRO A 4 -4.19 21.54 -26.77
CA PRO A 4 -4.99 22.14 -25.69
C PRO A 4 -5.90 21.14 -24.97
N ILE A 5 -6.50 20.21 -25.74
CA ILE A 5 -7.33 19.11 -25.23
C ILE A 5 -6.50 18.17 -24.36
N GLN A 6 -5.29 17.82 -24.79
CA GLN A 6 -4.37 16.97 -24.04
C GLN A 6 -3.91 17.60 -22.71
N ILE A 7 -3.81 18.92 -22.64
CA ILE A 7 -3.49 19.68 -21.42
C ILE A 7 -4.70 19.67 -20.47
N GLN A 8 -5.91 19.86 -20.99
CA GLN A 8 -7.14 19.84 -20.20
C GLN A 8 -7.43 18.45 -19.62
N LYS A 9 -7.28 17.38 -20.42
CA LYS A 9 -7.40 15.98 -19.96
C LYS A 9 -6.42 15.68 -18.81
N ARG A 10 -5.17 16.18 -18.88
CA ARG A 10 -4.18 16.04 -17.78
C ARG A 10 -4.61 16.79 -16.52
N LYS A 11 -5.03 18.05 -16.63
CA LYS A 11 -5.49 18.85 -15.47
C LYS A 11 -6.66 18.18 -14.74
N GLU A 12 -7.61 17.62 -15.48
CA GLU A 12 -8.75 16.92 -14.90
C GLU A 12 -8.31 15.60 -14.23
N GLY A 13 -7.41 14.84 -14.87
CA GLY A 13 -6.80 13.64 -14.26
C GLY A 13 -6.12 13.93 -12.92
N TYR A 14 -5.28 14.97 -12.85
CA TYR A 14 -4.64 15.38 -11.59
C TYR A 14 -5.64 15.75 -10.50
N LYS A 15 -6.71 16.48 -10.84
CA LYS A 15 -7.76 16.83 -9.89
C LYS A 15 -8.45 15.60 -9.31
N ARG A 16 -8.77 14.61 -10.15
CA ARG A 16 -9.42 13.38 -9.70
C ARG A 16 -8.50 12.52 -8.82
N VAL A 17 -7.19 12.51 -9.09
CA VAL A 17 -6.18 11.78 -8.28
C VAL A 17 -6.00 12.41 -6.92
N ILE A 18 -5.91 13.74 -6.85
CA ILE A 18 -5.85 14.45 -5.58
C ILE A 18 -7.10 14.13 -4.76
N PHE A 19 -8.28 14.15 -5.38
CA PHE A 19 -9.52 13.77 -4.72
C PHE A 19 -9.52 12.31 -4.22
N CYS A 20 -9.01 11.37 -5.03
CA CYS A 20 -8.83 9.98 -4.64
C CYS A 20 -7.89 9.82 -3.43
N SER A 21 -6.73 10.47 -3.49
CA SER A 21 -5.72 10.44 -2.44
C SER A 21 -6.31 10.96 -1.12
N THR A 22 -7.02 12.10 -1.16
CA THR A 22 -7.70 12.66 0.01
C THR A 22 -8.76 11.71 0.57
N LYS A 23 -9.56 11.05 -0.28
CA LYS A 23 -10.54 10.05 0.18
C LYS A 23 -9.86 8.89 0.91
N VAL A 24 -8.80 8.34 0.34
CA VAL A 24 -8.03 7.25 0.94
C VAL A 24 -7.45 7.68 2.29
N ILE A 25 -6.89 8.90 2.37
CA ILE A 25 -6.38 9.48 3.63
C ILE A 25 -7.49 9.53 4.69
N ILE A 26 -8.67 10.08 4.36
CA ILE A 26 -9.77 10.22 5.32
C ILE A 26 -10.24 8.86 5.83
N ILE A 27 -10.45 7.89 4.94
CA ILE A 27 -10.90 6.54 5.32
C ILE A 27 -9.84 5.88 6.21
N ASN A 28 -8.55 6.09 5.92
CA ASN A 28 -7.45 5.55 6.71
C ASN A 28 -7.37 6.13 8.12
N ILE A 29 -7.61 7.44 8.25
CA ILE A 29 -7.72 8.08 9.57
C ILE A 29 -8.88 7.47 10.37
N ILE A 30 -10.05 7.27 9.75
CA ILE A 30 -11.23 6.71 10.43
C ILE A 30 -10.95 5.28 10.91
N VAL A 31 -10.43 4.41 10.04
CA VAL A 31 -10.21 3.00 10.38
C VAL A 31 -9.12 2.82 11.44
N ASN A 32 -7.98 3.53 11.32
CA ASN A 32 -6.97 3.47 12.39
C ASN A 32 -7.44 4.18 13.67
N GLY A 33 -8.32 5.20 13.56
CA GLY A 33 -8.96 5.83 14.71
C GLY A 33 -9.81 4.84 15.51
N ILE A 34 -10.55 3.97 14.82
CA ILE A 34 -11.29 2.87 15.45
C ILE A 34 -10.34 1.91 16.17
N LEU A 35 -9.18 1.57 15.58
CA LEU A 35 -8.17 0.76 16.27
C LEU A 35 -7.69 1.41 17.58
N LEU A 36 -7.47 2.73 17.61
CA LEU A 36 -7.03 3.40 18.84
C LEU A 36 -8.06 3.30 19.96
N ILE A 37 -9.34 3.42 19.61
CA ILE A 37 -10.43 3.28 20.57
C ILE A 37 -10.47 1.83 21.08
N LEU A 38 -10.35 0.85 20.18
CA LEU A 38 -10.34 -0.57 20.54
C LEU A 38 -9.15 -0.95 21.43
N TYR A 39 -7.98 -0.37 21.18
CA TYR A 39 -6.78 -0.61 21.98
C TYR A 39 -6.64 0.31 23.20
N ASN A 40 -7.63 1.18 23.45
CA ASN A 40 -7.58 2.19 24.51
C ASN A 40 -6.25 2.96 24.57
N SER A 41 -5.71 3.30 23.40
CA SER A 41 -4.33 3.79 23.25
C SER A 41 -4.27 5.22 22.71
N ILE A 42 -5.23 6.06 23.13
CA ILE A 42 -5.32 7.45 22.66
C ILE A 42 -4.22 8.29 23.32
N THR A 43 -3.09 8.42 22.63
CA THR A 43 -1.98 9.31 23.02
C THR A 43 -1.62 10.24 21.86
N LYS A 44 -0.97 11.37 22.16
CA LYS A 44 -0.48 12.31 21.14
C LYS A 44 0.41 11.62 20.10
N ARG A 45 1.31 10.73 20.57
CA ARG A 45 2.20 9.93 19.73
C ARG A 45 1.42 9.01 18.77
N ASN A 46 0.40 8.35 19.27
CA ASN A 46 -0.43 7.46 18.47
C ASN A 46 -1.27 8.21 17.43
N ILE A 47 -1.80 9.39 17.78
CA ILE A 47 -2.49 10.26 16.82
C ILE A 47 -1.53 10.71 15.70
N THR A 48 -0.29 11.10 16.04
CA THR A 48 0.70 11.47 15.03
C THR A 48 1.05 10.31 14.10
N SER A 49 1.17 9.09 14.63
CA SER A 49 1.44 7.89 13.83
C SER A 49 0.34 7.59 12.82
N ILE A 50 -0.93 7.76 13.19
CA ILE A 50 -2.05 7.61 12.25
C ILE A 50 -1.97 8.61 11.11
N ILE A 51 -1.64 9.86 11.42
CA ILE A 51 -1.52 10.91 10.41
C ILE A 51 -0.40 10.53 9.42
N ILE A 52 0.75 10.07 9.92
CA ILE A 52 1.87 9.64 9.08
C ILE A 52 1.45 8.45 8.20
N ILE A 53 0.86 7.40 8.76
CA ILE A 53 0.36 6.24 8.00
C ILE A 53 -0.64 6.66 6.92
N SER A 54 -1.52 7.61 7.25
CA SER A 54 -2.55 8.10 6.34
C SER A 54 -1.95 8.86 5.17
N ILE A 55 -1.00 9.76 5.43
CA ILE A 55 -0.26 10.50 4.40
C ILE A 55 0.56 9.55 3.52
N THR A 56 1.25 8.57 4.12
CA THR A 56 2.02 7.55 3.39
C THR A 56 1.15 6.78 2.39
N ASN A 57 -0.06 6.38 2.78
CA ASN A 57 -1.02 5.74 1.87
C ASN A 57 -1.55 6.70 0.78
N GLY A 58 -1.75 7.98 1.11
CA GLY A 58 -2.09 9.00 0.12
C GLY A 58 -1.00 9.24 -0.93
N ILE A 59 0.27 9.24 -0.50
CA ILE A 59 1.46 9.34 -1.38
C ILE A 59 1.54 8.13 -2.30
N ASN A 60 1.24 6.92 -1.80
CA ASN A 60 1.23 5.71 -2.62
C ASN A 60 0.29 5.84 -3.82
N VAL A 61 -0.93 6.38 -3.63
CA VAL A 61 -1.90 6.64 -4.71
C VAL A 61 -1.31 7.58 -5.77
N ILE A 62 -0.62 8.65 -5.34
CA ILE A 62 -0.03 9.64 -6.24
C ILE A 62 1.13 9.02 -7.04
N ILE A 63 2.00 8.22 -6.40
CA ILE A 63 3.11 7.56 -7.08
C ILE A 63 2.59 6.55 -8.11
N LEU A 64 1.61 5.72 -7.72
CA LEU A 64 0.96 4.78 -8.63
C LEU A 64 0.34 5.53 -9.81
N HIS A 65 -0.40 6.61 -9.57
CA HIS A 65 -0.96 7.44 -10.64
C HIS A 65 0.11 7.99 -11.57
N TRP A 66 1.13 8.66 -11.03
CA TRP A 66 2.16 9.32 -11.83
C TRP A 66 2.89 8.31 -12.69
N LYS A 67 3.27 7.16 -12.13
CA LYS A 67 3.97 6.10 -12.88
C LYS A 67 3.11 5.43 -13.94
N CYS A 68 1.80 5.36 -13.73
CA CYS A 68 0.89 4.82 -14.72
C CYS A 68 0.47 5.85 -15.79
N THR A 69 0.55 7.16 -15.50
CA THR A 69 0.14 8.23 -16.44
C THR A 69 1.26 8.96 -17.14
N ASP A 70 2.52 8.72 -16.78
CA ASP A 70 3.72 9.30 -17.41
C ASP A 70 3.88 8.91 -18.91
N ASN A 71 2.95 8.15 -19.50
CA ASN A 71 2.91 7.85 -20.94
C ASN A 71 1.50 7.77 -21.51
N LYS A 72 1.17 8.65 -22.46
CA LYS A 72 -0.06 8.63 -23.26
C LYS A 72 -0.04 7.61 -24.41
N ILE A 73 0.75 6.54 -24.32
CA ILE A 73 0.84 5.51 -25.35
C ILE A 73 0.92 4.16 -24.63
N PHE A 74 -0.22 3.64 -24.20
CA PHE A 74 -0.34 2.28 -23.65
C PHE A 74 -1.29 1.48 -24.54
N SER A 75 -0.99 1.47 -25.83
CA SER A 75 -1.51 0.52 -26.82
C SER A 75 -0.67 -0.75 -26.90
N ASP A 76 0.48 -0.82 -26.21
CA ASP A 76 1.36 -1.97 -26.33
C ASP A 76 1.07 -2.96 -25.19
N GLU A 77 0.81 -4.19 -25.64
CA GLU A 77 0.30 -5.34 -24.89
C GLU A 77 0.92 -5.51 -23.49
N PRO A 78 0.15 -5.99 -22.49
CA PRO A 78 0.61 -6.19 -21.11
C PRO A 78 1.86 -7.08 -20.96
N GLY A 79 2.26 -7.82 -22.00
CA GLY A 79 3.49 -8.63 -22.03
C GLY A 79 4.78 -7.89 -22.39
N LEU A 80 4.72 -6.75 -23.10
CA LEU A 80 5.91 -6.01 -23.57
C LEU A 80 6.59 -5.17 -22.48
N TYR A 81 5.93 -4.98 -21.34
CA TYR A 81 6.45 -4.17 -20.24
C TYR A 81 7.70 -4.78 -19.58
N PHE A 82 7.75 -6.11 -19.45
CA PHE A 82 8.95 -6.82 -18.97
C PHE A 82 10.09 -6.83 -20.01
N ILE A 83 9.75 -6.59 -21.28
CA ILE A 83 10.68 -6.66 -22.41
C ILE A 83 11.35 -5.30 -22.64
N THR A 84 10.68 -4.19 -22.29
CA THR A 84 11.23 -2.84 -22.46
C THR A 84 12.01 -2.38 -21.24
N LYS A 85 13.21 -1.81 -21.47
CA LYS A 85 14.04 -1.17 -20.43
C LYS A 85 13.27 -0.10 -19.63
N ARG A 86 12.32 0.57 -20.28
CA ARG A 86 11.47 1.59 -19.66
C ARG A 86 10.43 1.00 -18.71
N GLY A 87 9.80 -0.11 -19.09
CA GLY A 87 8.87 -0.82 -18.22
C GLY A 87 9.59 -1.37 -16.97
N LEU A 88 10.77 -1.97 -17.17
CA LEU A 88 11.61 -2.42 -16.06
C LEU A 88 11.98 -1.30 -15.07
N ASN A 89 12.34 -0.10 -15.55
CA ASN A 89 12.65 1.03 -14.66
C ASN A 89 11.42 1.49 -13.86
N CYS A 90 10.25 1.49 -14.48
CA CYS A 90 9.00 1.86 -13.81
C CYS A 90 8.62 0.82 -12.74
N LEU A 91 8.79 -0.48 -13.05
CA LEU A 91 8.64 -1.58 -12.10
C LEU A 91 9.55 -1.42 -10.88
N ILE A 92 10.86 -1.25 -11.11
CA ILE A 92 11.85 -1.06 -10.05
C ILE A 92 11.47 0.13 -9.16
N THR A 93 10.99 1.21 -9.76
CA THR A 93 10.58 2.39 -8.99
C THR A 93 9.37 2.10 -8.12
N ILE A 94 8.34 1.42 -8.64
CA ILE A 94 7.14 1.02 -7.88
C ILE A 94 7.52 0.08 -6.73
N VAL A 95 8.43 -0.86 -6.97
CA VAL A 95 8.93 -1.79 -5.94
C VAL A 95 9.63 -1.01 -4.83
N ILE A 96 10.59 -0.15 -5.17
CA ILE A 96 11.35 0.64 -4.20
C ILE A 96 10.42 1.56 -3.40
N SER A 97 9.50 2.26 -4.06
CA SER A 97 8.54 3.13 -3.36
C SER A 97 7.66 2.32 -2.41
N SER A 98 7.18 1.15 -2.84
CA SER A 98 6.34 0.29 -2.00
C SER A 98 7.08 -0.22 -0.76
N ILE A 99 8.36 -0.57 -0.89
CA ILE A 99 9.22 -0.97 0.24
C ILE A 99 9.40 0.19 1.22
N VAL A 100 9.77 1.38 0.73
CA VAL A 100 10.00 2.55 1.59
C VAL A 100 8.73 2.94 2.35
N LEU A 101 7.60 3.00 1.64
CA LEU A 101 6.29 3.31 2.25
C LEU A 101 5.85 2.21 3.23
N GLY A 102 6.14 0.95 2.92
CA GLY A 102 5.92 -0.20 3.80
C GLY A 102 6.71 -0.09 5.11
N ILE A 103 8.02 0.21 5.05
CA ILE A 103 8.87 0.39 6.23
C ILE A 103 8.32 1.51 7.12
N ILE A 104 7.99 2.68 6.54
CA ILE A 104 7.43 3.81 7.30
C ILE A 104 6.12 3.38 7.98
N SER A 105 5.22 2.74 7.24
CA SER A 105 3.91 2.34 7.77
C SER A 105 4.05 1.35 8.93
N PHE A 106 4.85 0.30 8.78
CA PHE A 106 5.03 -0.72 9.83
C PHE A 106 5.79 -0.20 11.04
N TYR A 107 6.73 0.72 10.85
CA TYR A 107 7.38 1.39 11.96
C TYR A 107 6.38 2.17 12.81
N GLU A 108 5.49 2.92 12.17
CA GLU A 108 4.41 3.66 12.85
C GLU A 108 3.36 2.74 13.47
N TYR A 109 3.04 1.60 12.83
CA TYR A 109 2.19 0.57 13.44
C TYR A 109 2.82 -0.05 14.68
N GLY A 110 4.14 -0.23 14.71
CA GLY A 110 4.87 -0.65 15.91
C GLY A 110 4.77 0.37 17.05
N LEU A 111 4.78 1.68 16.74
CA LEU A 111 4.55 2.74 17.74
C LEU A 111 3.12 2.64 18.29
N LEU A 112 2.13 2.49 17.40
CA LEU A 112 0.71 2.39 17.76
C LEU A 112 0.43 1.21 18.69
N ALA A 113 1.06 0.07 18.43
CA ALA A 113 0.91 -1.15 19.21
C ALA A 113 1.83 -1.21 20.45
N GLN A 114 2.56 -0.13 20.74
CA GLN A 114 3.43 0.01 21.92
C GLN A 114 4.50 -1.09 22.03
N TYR A 115 5.01 -1.61 20.91
CA TYR A 115 6.00 -2.68 20.93
C TYR A 115 7.42 -2.24 21.20
N TYR A 116 7.65 -0.92 21.28
CA TYR A 116 8.99 -0.39 21.51
C TYR A 116 9.24 -0.18 22.98
N ILE A 117 10.25 -0.88 23.49
CA ILE A 117 10.73 -0.68 24.86
C ILE A 117 11.90 0.30 24.80
N GLU A 118 11.65 1.54 25.22
CA GLU A 118 12.62 2.66 25.13
C GLU A 118 13.93 2.43 25.91
N ASN A 119 13.98 1.41 26.77
CA ASN A 119 15.12 1.12 27.66
C ASN A 119 16.06 0.00 27.18
N THR A 120 15.82 -0.62 26.00
CA THR A 120 16.69 -1.70 25.50
C THR A 120 17.56 -1.28 24.33
N LEU A 121 18.84 -1.68 24.37
CA LEU A 121 19.83 -1.42 23.30
C LEU A 121 19.45 -2.10 21.98
N ILE A 122 18.76 -3.25 22.04
CA ILE A 122 18.37 -4.03 20.87
C ILE A 122 16.93 -4.50 21.04
N ASP A 123 16.06 -4.08 20.12
CA ASP A 123 14.63 -4.40 20.13
C ASP A 123 14.26 -5.27 18.92
N GLU A 124 13.93 -6.53 19.21
CA GLU A 124 13.50 -7.50 18.21
C GLU A 124 12.24 -7.03 17.47
N SER A 125 11.35 -6.31 18.16
CA SER A 125 10.09 -5.83 17.62
C SER A 125 10.30 -4.77 16.54
N VAL A 126 11.29 -3.89 16.70
CA VAL A 126 11.69 -2.92 15.66
C VAL A 126 12.15 -3.65 14.41
N THR A 127 13.00 -4.65 14.59
CA THR A 127 13.53 -5.44 13.45
C THR A 127 12.39 -6.19 12.75
N LEU A 128 11.47 -6.75 13.52
CA LEU A 128 10.27 -7.42 13.01
C LEU A 128 9.41 -6.46 12.16
N MET A 129 9.11 -5.25 12.66
CA MET A 129 8.32 -4.25 11.94
C MET A 129 8.99 -3.80 10.64
N ILE A 130 10.32 -3.58 10.66
CA ILE A 130 11.07 -3.21 9.45
C ILE A 130 10.98 -4.31 8.40
N HIS A 131 11.18 -5.57 8.78
CA HIS A 131 11.06 -6.69 7.84
C HIS A 131 9.62 -6.83 7.32
N CYS A 132 8.61 -6.65 8.18
CA CYS A 132 7.21 -6.59 7.72
C CYS A 132 7.03 -5.52 6.65
N GLY A 133 7.54 -4.31 6.87
CA GLY A 133 7.50 -3.23 5.87
C GLY A 133 8.16 -3.59 4.54
N ILE A 134 9.33 -4.22 4.56
CA ILE A 134 10.06 -4.63 3.34
C ILE A 134 9.26 -5.68 2.56
N TYR A 135 8.91 -6.79 3.20
CA TYR A 135 8.27 -7.90 2.53
C TYR A 135 6.83 -7.57 2.10
N TYR A 136 6.12 -6.74 2.88
CA TYR A 136 4.76 -6.33 2.52
C TYR A 136 4.76 -5.29 1.41
N GLY A 137 5.78 -4.41 1.35
CA GLY A 137 5.99 -3.52 0.21
C GLY A 137 6.24 -4.32 -1.07
N LEU A 138 7.11 -5.34 -1.00
CA LEU A 138 7.37 -6.26 -2.11
C LEU A 138 6.09 -7.00 -2.54
N SER A 139 5.39 -7.63 -1.60
CA SER A 139 4.12 -8.33 -1.81
C SER A 139 3.09 -7.43 -2.49
N SER A 140 2.92 -6.20 -2.00
CA SER A 140 1.99 -5.21 -2.57
C SER A 140 2.33 -4.88 -4.02
N SER A 141 3.62 -4.67 -4.34
CA SER A 141 4.07 -4.43 -5.71
C SER A 141 3.76 -5.60 -6.64
N ILE A 142 4.01 -6.85 -6.21
CA ILE A 142 3.69 -8.06 -6.98
C ILE A 142 2.19 -8.12 -7.24
N PHE A 143 1.37 -7.86 -6.23
CA PHE A 143 -0.07 -7.90 -6.41
C PHE A 143 -0.59 -6.82 -7.36
N TYR A 144 -0.05 -5.61 -7.31
CA TYR A 144 -0.40 -4.56 -8.29
C TYR A 144 -0.15 -5.03 -9.72
N LEU A 145 0.96 -5.73 -9.96
CA LEU A 145 1.36 -6.18 -11.29
C LEU A 145 0.51 -7.35 -11.80
N PHE A 146 0.36 -8.40 -10.96
CA PHE A 146 -0.18 -9.68 -11.42
C PHE A 146 -1.66 -9.85 -11.12
N LEU A 147 -2.12 -9.40 -9.95
CA LEU A 147 -3.48 -9.66 -9.46
C LEU A 147 -4.44 -8.54 -9.88
N ASP A 148 -3.96 -7.32 -9.77
CA ASP A 148 -4.72 -6.12 -10.12
C ASP A 148 -4.50 -5.69 -11.56
N ARG A 149 -3.55 -6.33 -12.25
CA ARG A 149 -3.20 -6.07 -13.64
C ARG A 149 -3.08 -4.55 -13.86
N LEU A 150 -2.19 -3.87 -13.12
CA LEU A 150 -1.86 -2.44 -13.28
C LEU A 150 -1.60 -2.01 -14.77
N TYR A 151 -1.53 -2.98 -15.69
CA TYR A 151 -1.40 -2.84 -17.14
C TYR A 151 -2.66 -3.18 -17.98
N ILE A 152 -3.87 -3.29 -17.39
CA ILE A 152 -5.10 -3.24 -18.20
C ILE A 152 -5.18 -1.86 -18.85
N PRO A 153 -5.55 -1.75 -20.14
CA PRO A 153 -5.38 -0.52 -20.90
C PRO A 153 -6.12 0.65 -20.24
N TYR A 154 -5.40 1.74 -20.05
CA TYR A 154 -5.99 3.06 -19.85
C TYR A 154 -6.98 3.32 -20.98
N TYR A 155 -8.24 3.62 -20.63
CA TYR A 155 -9.32 3.88 -21.59
C TYR A 155 -9.74 2.68 -22.46
N SER A 156 -9.54 1.42 -22.03
CA SER A 156 -10.34 0.35 -22.62
C SER A 156 -11.76 0.46 -22.08
N VAL A 157 -12.72 0.69 -22.98
CA VAL A 157 -14.16 0.59 -22.75
C VAL A 157 -14.42 -0.64 -21.87
N LEU A 158 -14.68 -0.43 -20.58
CA LEU A 158 -15.09 -1.51 -19.72
C LEU A 158 -16.44 -2.01 -20.25
N PRO A 159 -16.65 -3.32 -20.40
CA PRO A 159 -17.96 -3.84 -20.75
C PRO A 159 -19.00 -3.31 -19.74
N GLU A 160 -20.17 -2.90 -20.24
CA GLU A 160 -21.29 -2.26 -19.52
C GLU A 160 -21.79 -3.00 -18.27
N THR A 161 -21.23 -4.17 -17.96
CA THR A 161 -21.48 -4.88 -16.72
C THR A 161 -20.99 -4.05 -15.55
N LYS A 162 -21.94 -3.48 -14.79
CA LYS A 162 -21.75 -3.01 -13.41
C LYS A 162 -21.13 -4.13 -12.57
N SER A 163 -19.82 -4.30 -12.62
CA SER A 163 -19.14 -5.23 -11.74
C SER A 163 -19.33 -4.73 -10.31
N ASN A 164 -19.66 -5.62 -9.37
CA ASN A 164 -19.74 -5.28 -7.96
C ASN A 164 -18.33 -4.96 -7.44
N TRP A 165 -17.88 -3.72 -7.62
CA TRP A 165 -16.56 -3.24 -7.22
C TRP A 165 -16.23 -3.50 -5.75
N ILE A 166 -17.24 -3.35 -4.88
CA ILE A 166 -17.13 -3.67 -3.45
C ILE A 166 -16.78 -5.15 -3.25
N GLN A 167 -17.46 -6.05 -3.97
CA GLN A 167 -17.25 -7.48 -3.87
C GLN A 167 -15.88 -7.91 -4.40
N GLN A 168 -15.42 -7.28 -5.50
CA GLN A 168 -14.08 -7.52 -6.04
C GLN A 168 -13.00 -7.02 -5.06
N THR A 169 -13.14 -5.80 -4.55
CA THR A 169 -12.22 -5.21 -3.57
C THR A 169 -12.11 -6.07 -2.32
N LEU A 170 -13.25 -6.54 -1.80
CA LEU A 170 -13.28 -7.45 -0.65
C LEU A 170 -12.55 -8.76 -0.95
N ARG A 171 -12.85 -9.40 -2.08
CA ARG A 171 -12.21 -10.67 -2.46
C ARG A 171 -10.69 -10.53 -2.58
N GLN A 172 -10.22 -9.49 -3.27
CA GLN A 172 -8.79 -9.24 -3.45
C GLN A 172 -8.09 -8.87 -2.13
N SER A 173 -8.77 -8.12 -1.25
CA SER A 173 -8.27 -7.79 0.09
C SER A 173 -8.10 -9.04 0.95
N ILE A 174 -9.05 -9.98 0.88
CA ILE A 174 -8.96 -11.26 1.60
C ILE A 174 -7.77 -12.10 1.10
N ILE A 175 -7.60 -12.22 -0.23
CA ILE A 175 -6.46 -12.95 -0.80
C ILE A 175 -5.14 -12.33 -0.35
N THR A 176 -5.04 -11.00 -0.43
CA THR A 176 -3.86 -10.24 -0.01
C THR A 176 -3.56 -10.45 1.47
N PHE A 177 -4.59 -10.41 2.30
CA PHE A 177 -4.48 -10.65 3.73
C PHE A 177 -3.94 -12.05 4.04
N ILE A 178 -4.49 -13.09 3.39
CA ILE A 178 -4.03 -14.48 3.58
C ILE A 178 -2.55 -14.62 3.19
N CYS A 179 -2.14 -14.08 2.04
CA CYS A 179 -0.75 -14.11 1.62
C CYS A 179 0.17 -13.35 2.60
N ASN A 180 -0.25 -12.17 3.04
CA ASN A 180 0.50 -11.37 4.01
C ASN A 180 0.62 -12.09 5.36
N LEU A 181 -0.38 -12.86 5.79
CA LEU A 181 -0.28 -13.71 6.99
C LEU A 181 0.81 -14.79 6.84
N PHE A 182 0.89 -15.48 5.70
CA PHE A 182 1.96 -16.45 5.46
C PHE A 182 3.35 -15.79 5.48
N ILE A 183 3.47 -14.63 4.83
CA ILE A 183 4.69 -13.83 4.85
C ILE A 183 5.04 -13.41 6.28
N PHE A 184 4.06 -13.01 7.09
CA PHE A 184 4.27 -12.60 8.47
C PHE A 184 4.83 -13.73 9.34
N VAL A 185 4.26 -14.93 9.23
CA VAL A 185 4.76 -16.10 9.95
C VAL A 185 6.21 -16.37 9.56
N PHE A 186 6.53 -16.34 8.26
CA PHE A 186 7.90 -16.49 7.77
C PHE A 186 8.87 -15.43 8.33
N ILE A 187 8.44 -14.17 8.41
CA ILE A 187 9.24 -13.08 8.99
C ILE A 187 9.52 -13.32 10.46
N ILE A 188 8.51 -13.72 11.26
CA ILE A 188 8.70 -14.03 12.67
C ILE A 188 9.77 -15.10 12.84
N PHE A 189 9.68 -16.21 12.10
CA PHE A 189 10.66 -17.28 12.18
C PHE A 189 12.07 -16.79 11.82
N THR A 190 12.18 -16.01 10.74
CA THR A 190 13.48 -15.50 10.27
C THR A 190 14.12 -14.56 11.28
N VAL A 191 13.36 -13.61 11.81
CA VAL A 191 13.86 -12.64 12.82
C VAL A 191 14.21 -13.36 14.12
N LYS A 192 13.37 -14.30 14.58
CA LYS A 192 13.65 -15.12 15.77
C LYS A 192 14.94 -15.91 15.63
N MET A 193 15.15 -16.57 14.49
CA MET A 193 16.35 -17.35 14.23
C MET A 193 17.60 -16.45 14.15
N TYR A 194 17.50 -15.29 13.48
CA TYR A 194 18.59 -14.32 13.42
C TYR A 194 19.03 -13.86 14.82
N TYR A 195 18.07 -13.47 15.66
CA TYR A 195 18.36 -13.03 17.03
C TYR A 195 18.90 -14.15 17.92
N LEU A 196 18.39 -15.37 17.76
CA LEU A 196 18.91 -16.54 18.47
C LEU A 196 20.37 -16.82 18.10
N MET A 197 20.72 -16.74 16.81
CA MET A 197 22.09 -16.97 16.33
C MET A 197 23.06 -15.86 16.78
N MET A 198 22.64 -14.60 16.73
CA MET A 198 23.52 -13.46 17.02
C MET A 198 23.68 -13.18 18.52
N TYR A 199 22.61 -13.32 19.30
CA TYR A 199 22.57 -12.86 20.70
C TYR A 199 22.21 -13.97 21.69
N GLY A 200 21.92 -15.19 21.23
CA GLY A 200 21.62 -16.33 22.11
C GLY A 200 20.42 -16.06 23.01
N PHE A 201 20.60 -16.23 24.33
CA PHE A 201 19.59 -15.99 25.38
C PHE A 201 19.87 -14.73 26.23
N GLN A 202 20.66 -13.78 25.71
CA GLN A 202 21.10 -12.62 26.50
C GLN A 202 19.93 -11.68 26.90
N PRO A 203 19.96 -11.12 28.12
CA PRO A 203 18.90 -10.24 28.65
C PRO A 203 18.94 -8.81 28.07
N ILE A 204 19.97 -8.47 27.27
CA ILE A 204 20.15 -7.14 26.66
C ILE A 204 19.14 -6.92 25.50
N VAL A 205 18.53 -7.99 25.01
CA VAL A 205 17.59 -7.98 23.89
C VAL A 205 16.14 -7.95 24.41
N SER A 206 15.37 -6.94 24.04
CA SER A 206 13.91 -6.97 24.15
C SER A 206 13.36 -7.97 23.13
N ARG A 207 12.76 -9.05 23.62
CA ARG A 207 12.23 -10.14 22.78
C ARG A 207 10.77 -9.93 22.44
N PHE A 208 10.43 -10.14 21.18
CA PHE A 208 9.05 -10.13 20.74
C PHE A 208 8.29 -11.35 21.29
N SER A 209 7.23 -11.16 22.06
CA SER A 209 6.44 -12.27 22.59
C SER A 209 5.49 -12.85 21.53
N PHE A 210 5.38 -14.18 21.44
CA PHE A 210 4.39 -14.84 20.58
C PHE A 210 2.94 -14.46 20.93
N SER A 211 2.67 -14.05 22.18
CA SER A 211 1.34 -13.55 22.58
C SER A 211 0.93 -12.29 21.80
N ASN A 212 1.91 -11.52 21.31
CA ASN A 212 1.69 -10.27 20.59
C ASN A 212 1.32 -10.48 19.11
N ILE A 213 1.29 -11.73 18.62
CA ILE A 213 0.86 -12.05 17.26
C ILE A 213 -0.58 -11.63 17.01
N PHE A 214 -1.48 -11.92 17.95
CA PHE A 214 -2.92 -11.66 17.76
C PHE A 214 -3.24 -10.17 17.61
N THR A 215 -2.47 -9.31 18.28
CA THR A 215 -2.56 -7.85 18.21
C THR A 215 -2.02 -7.28 16.89
N LEU A 216 -1.19 -8.05 16.16
CA LEU A 216 -0.67 -7.67 14.84
C LEU A 216 -1.58 -8.10 13.68
N ILE A 217 -2.45 -9.10 13.89
CA ILE A 217 -3.40 -9.56 12.86
C ILE A 217 -4.31 -8.42 12.35
N PRO A 218 -4.94 -7.58 13.21
CA PRO A 218 -5.73 -6.44 12.76
C PRO A 218 -4.93 -5.42 11.95
N ILE A 219 -3.66 -5.20 12.29
CA ILE A 219 -2.75 -4.29 11.58
C ILE A 219 -2.48 -4.82 10.17
N ILE A 220 -2.18 -6.11 10.04
CA ILE A 220 -1.96 -6.78 8.76
C ILE A 220 -3.21 -6.72 7.88
N LEU A 221 -4.38 -6.92 8.47
CA LEU A 221 -5.67 -6.81 7.78
C LEU A 221 -5.89 -5.39 7.26
N ILE A 222 -5.71 -4.39 8.11
CA ILE A 222 -5.91 -2.98 7.76
C ILE A 222 -4.94 -2.54 6.66
N TYR A 223 -3.66 -2.88 6.78
CA TYR A 223 -2.68 -2.62 5.74
C TYR A 223 -3.07 -3.28 4.40
N SER A 224 -3.54 -4.53 4.44
CA SER A 224 -3.97 -5.27 3.24
C SER A 224 -5.23 -4.69 2.58
N ILE A 225 -6.16 -4.15 3.38
CA ILE A 225 -7.36 -3.46 2.87
C ILE A 225 -6.98 -2.12 2.25
N PHE A 226 -6.14 -1.32 2.92
CA PHE A 226 -5.80 0.02 2.44
C PHE A 226 -4.95 0.01 1.17
N THR A 227 -4.02 -0.93 1.06
CA THR A 227 -3.24 -1.13 -0.18
C THR A 227 -4.13 -1.48 -1.38
N ARG A 228 -5.29 -2.13 -1.15
CA ARG A 228 -6.27 -2.44 -2.20
C ARG A 228 -7.25 -1.30 -2.48
N LEU A 229 -7.78 -0.68 -1.43
CA LEU A 229 -8.65 0.49 -1.59
C LEU A 229 -7.95 1.61 -2.37
N SER A 230 -6.65 1.83 -2.12
CA SER A 230 -5.85 2.82 -2.86
C SER A 230 -5.78 2.52 -4.35
N PHE A 231 -5.58 1.26 -4.73
CA PHE A 231 -5.49 0.85 -6.13
C PHE A 231 -6.87 0.88 -6.81
N ASN A 232 -7.89 0.30 -6.18
CA ASN A 232 -9.22 0.17 -6.78
C ASN A 232 -9.91 1.53 -6.95
N SER A 233 -9.71 2.46 -6.01
CA SER A 233 -10.22 3.84 -6.14
C SER A 233 -9.51 4.58 -7.28
N LEU A 234 -8.21 4.35 -7.45
CA LEU A 234 -7.44 4.91 -8.56
C LEU A 234 -7.92 4.33 -9.90
N SER A 235 -8.12 3.00 -9.98
CA SER A 235 -8.62 2.31 -11.17
C SER A 235 -9.99 2.81 -11.61
N GLU A 236 -10.94 2.94 -10.68
CA GLU A 236 -12.28 3.45 -10.97
C GLU A 236 -12.23 4.86 -11.56
N ILE A 237 -11.49 5.76 -10.90
CA ILE A 237 -11.36 7.15 -11.32
C ILE A 237 -10.70 7.31 -12.70
N MET A 238 -9.74 6.44 -13.01
CA MET A 238 -9.06 6.42 -14.31
C MET A 238 -9.92 5.80 -15.42
N SER A 239 -10.91 4.97 -15.07
CA SER A 239 -11.80 4.31 -16.04
C SER A 239 -12.98 5.17 -16.51
N ILE A 240 -13.30 6.26 -15.82
CA ILE A 240 -14.40 7.15 -16.19
C ILE A 240 -14.01 7.97 -17.42
N GLU A 241 -14.75 7.77 -18.52
CA GLU A 241 -14.63 8.57 -19.75
C GLU A 241 -14.62 10.07 -19.42
N LEU A 242 -13.73 10.81 -20.10
CA LEU A 242 -13.65 12.25 -19.90
C LEU A 242 -14.88 12.87 -20.56
N PRO A 243 -15.66 13.72 -19.86
CA PRO A 243 -16.84 14.41 -20.42
C PRO A 243 -16.50 15.43 -21.52
N LEU A 244 -15.27 15.39 -22.04
CA LEU A 244 -14.76 16.24 -23.11
C LEU A 244 -15.03 15.62 -24.49
N GLU A 245 -15.32 14.33 -24.60
CA GLU A 245 -15.63 13.72 -25.91
C GLU A 245 -17.01 14.16 -26.43
N ASP A 246 -17.98 14.44 -25.56
CA ASP A 246 -19.31 14.94 -25.96
C ASP A 246 -19.38 16.46 -26.17
N LYS A 247 -18.35 17.22 -25.79
CA LYS A 247 -18.36 18.70 -25.90
C LYS A 247 -17.70 19.26 -27.15
N PHE A 248 -17.08 18.40 -27.95
CA PHE A 248 -16.34 18.79 -29.15
C PHE A 248 -16.74 18.01 -30.41
N ASN A 249 -17.83 17.23 -30.33
CA ASN A 249 -18.53 16.68 -31.49
C ASN A 249 -19.71 17.59 -31.88
#